data_AF-A0A9P2LBS6-F1
#
_entry.id   AF-A0A9P2LBS6-F1
#
_cell.length_a   1.000
_cell.length_b   1.000
_cell.length_c   1.000
_cell.angle_alpha   90.00
_cell.angle_beta   90.00
_cell.angle_gamma   90.00
#
_symmetry.space_group_name_H-M   'P 1'
#
loop_
_entity.id
_entity.type
_entity.pdbx_description
1 polymer ?
#
loop_
_entity_poly.entity_id
_entity_poly.type
_entity_poly.pdbx_seq_one_letter_code
_entity_poly.pdbx_strand_id
1 'polypeptide(L)'
;MKKLMLTLLVLFCGVVHAECKTGNVYSDIECFEKQLKTDKAKMNKIYNKLASNLDSEGKASLENSQKAWLDYRTKQCSGLMGYYGSQAMGAGSHLIILSCEADKTKERLNELKSLDL
;
A
#
# COMPACT_ATOMS: atom_id res chain seq x y z
N MET A 1 -5.85 -48.24 29.20
CA MET A 1 -5.82 -47.14 30.19
C MET A 1 -4.40 -46.57 30.14
N LYS A 2 -4.09 -45.34 29.76
CA LYS A 2 -4.71 -44.03 30.03
C LYS A 2 -4.52 -43.15 28.80
N LYS A 3 -5.57 -42.40 28.46
CA LYS A 3 -5.54 -41.28 27.52
C LYS A 3 -4.59 -40.22 28.08
N LEU A 4 -3.70 -39.67 27.26
CA LEU A 4 -3.19 -38.32 27.49
C LEU A 4 -3.14 -37.60 26.14
N MET A 5 -4.17 -36.81 25.88
CA MET A 5 -4.16 -35.80 24.85
C MET A 5 -3.10 -34.76 25.21
N LEU A 6 -2.15 -34.50 24.32
CA LEU A 6 -1.32 -33.31 24.40
C LEU A 6 -1.76 -32.38 23.26
N THR A 7 -2.44 -31.32 23.68
CA THR A 7 -3.01 -30.22 22.91
C THR A 7 -2.01 -29.59 21.94
N LEU A 8 -2.41 -29.50 20.67
CA LEU A 8 -1.76 -28.72 19.63
C LEU A 8 -1.97 -27.22 19.95
N LEU A 9 -0.98 -26.58 20.58
CA LEU A 9 -0.98 -25.12 20.75
C LEU A 9 -0.50 -24.50 19.43
N VAL A 10 -1.44 -24.22 18.51
CA VAL A 10 -1.14 -23.46 17.29
C VAL A 10 -0.78 -22.04 17.72
N LEU A 11 0.51 -21.76 17.71
CA LEU A 11 1.08 -20.44 17.91
C LEU A 11 0.67 -19.58 16.71
N PHE A 12 -0.47 -18.91 16.79
CA PHE A 12 -0.78 -17.76 15.94
C PHE A 12 0.19 -16.63 16.33
N CYS A 13 1.43 -16.70 15.83
CA CYS A 13 2.21 -15.49 15.62
C CYS A 13 1.49 -14.71 14.53
N GLY A 14 0.45 -13.96 14.92
CA GLY A 14 -0.09 -12.92 14.08
C GLY A 14 1.08 -12.03 13.68
N VAL A 15 1.33 -11.90 12.39
CA VAL A 15 2.33 -10.98 11.87
C VAL A 15 1.83 -9.59 12.25
N VAL A 16 2.31 -9.06 13.37
CA VAL A 16 2.11 -7.67 13.76
C VAL A 16 2.85 -6.86 12.70
N HIS A 17 2.09 -6.36 11.72
CA HIS A 17 2.63 -5.41 10.77
C HIS A 17 2.90 -4.14 11.57
N ALA A 18 4.17 -3.74 11.68
CA ALA A 18 4.51 -2.46 12.28
C ALA A 18 3.79 -1.36 11.48
N GLU A 19 2.85 -0.67 12.11
CA GLU A 19 2.21 0.50 11.52
C GLU A 19 3.17 1.70 11.61
N CYS A 20 3.20 2.55 10.58
CA CYS A 20 3.99 3.78 10.55
C CYS A 20 3.38 4.90 11.43
N LYS A 21 2.98 4.55 12.65
CA LYS A 21 2.34 5.42 13.65
C LYS A 21 3.08 5.29 14.98
N THR A 22 4.34 5.69 14.96
CA THR A 22 5.26 5.68 16.10
C THR A 22 5.00 6.85 17.06
N GLY A 23 4.22 7.85 16.63
CA GLY A 23 3.95 9.07 17.40
C GLY A 23 5.01 10.15 17.22
N ASN A 24 6.08 9.87 16.46
CA ASN A 24 7.07 10.85 16.04
C ASN A 24 6.92 11.14 14.54
N VAL A 25 6.69 12.41 14.19
CA VAL A 25 6.43 12.81 12.80
C VAL A 25 7.57 12.44 11.84
N TYR A 26 8.83 12.55 12.27
CA TYR A 26 9.98 12.27 11.42
C TYR A 26 10.18 10.77 11.23
N SER A 27 10.04 9.99 12.31
CA SER A 27 10.08 8.52 12.23
C SER A 27 8.94 7.97 11.38
N ASP A 28 7.75 8.58 11.45
CA ASP A 28 6.60 8.19 10.64
C ASP A 28 6.82 8.54 9.16
N ILE A 29 7.41 9.70 8.86
CA ILE A 29 7.84 10.06 7.49
C ILE A 29 8.80 9.00 6.93
N GLU A 30 9.89 8.71 7.62
CA GLU A 30 10.88 7.71 7.16
C GLU A 30 10.24 6.33 6.93
N CYS A 31 9.33 5.93 7.82
CA CYS A 31 8.58 4.69 7.68
C CYS A 31 7.72 4.68 6.42
N PHE A 32 6.94 5.73 6.18
CA PHE A 32 6.07 5.82 5.01
C PHE A 32 6.85 5.96 3.70
N GLU A 33 7.99 6.65 3.67
CA GLU A 33 8.87 6.68 2.49
C GLU A 33 9.36 5.28 2.13
N LYS A 34 9.81 4.51 3.13
CA LYS A 34 10.24 3.13 2.95
C LYS A 34 9.08 2.23 2.49
N GLN A 35 7.90 2.38 3.08
CA GLN A 35 6.71 1.64 2.70
C GLN A 35 6.33 1.95 1.24
N LEU A 36 6.23 3.23 0.89
CA LEU A 36 5.87 3.69 -0.46
C LEU A 36 6.87 3.19 -1.50
N LYS A 37 8.18 3.27 -1.24
CA LYS A 37 9.21 2.72 -2.13
C LYS A 37 9.04 1.22 -2.34
N THR A 38 8.82 0.49 -1.26
CA THR A 38 8.66 -0.97 -1.28
C THR A 38 7.40 -1.38 -2.05
N ASP A 39 6.28 -0.73 -1.79
CA ASP A 39 5.01 -1.07 -2.41
C ASP A 39 4.95 -0.66 -3.88
N LYS A 40 5.56 0.47 -4.28
CA LYS A 40 5.71 0.82 -5.70
C LYS A 40 6.49 -0.25 -6.46
N ALA A 41 7.59 -0.75 -5.90
CA ALA A 41 8.37 -1.81 -6.53
C ALA A 41 7.56 -3.11 -6.67
N LYS A 42 6.84 -3.51 -5.62
CA LYS A 42 5.94 -4.68 -5.66
C LYS A 42 4.79 -4.49 -6.65
N MET A 43 4.20 -3.30 -6.70
CA MET A 43 3.09 -2.94 -7.58
C MET A 43 3.51 -3.01 -9.05
N ASN A 44 4.67 -2.45 -9.39
CA ASN A 44 5.21 -2.54 -10.76
C ASN A 44 5.50 -4.00 -11.15
N LYS A 45 6.02 -4.81 -10.22
CA LYS A 45 6.27 -6.23 -10.47
C LYS A 45 4.98 -6.99 -10.78
N ILE A 46 3.92 -6.82 -9.97
CA ILE A 46 2.64 -7.51 -10.22
C ILE A 46 1.93 -6.96 -11.47
N TYR A 47 1.98 -5.65 -11.70
CA TYR A 47 1.46 -5.03 -12.93
C TYR A 47 2.08 -5.67 -14.18
N ASN A 48 3.41 -5.80 -14.21
CA ASN A 48 4.12 -6.41 -15.33
C ASN A 48 3.77 -7.89 -15.50
N LYS A 49 3.60 -8.64 -14.41
CA LYS A 49 3.16 -10.05 -14.44
C LYS A 49 1.74 -10.19 -15.00
N LEU A 50 0.80 -9.37 -14.55
CA LEU A 50 -0.56 -9.37 -15.09
C LEU A 50 -0.54 -9.02 -16.59
N ALA A 51 0.19 -7.97 -16.96
CA ALA A 51 0.30 -7.51 -18.34
C ALA A 51 0.89 -8.57 -19.29
N SER A 52 1.77 -9.47 -18.82
CA SER A 52 2.32 -10.55 -19.64
C SER A 52 1.34 -11.71 -19.88
N ASN A 53 0.28 -11.81 -19.07
CA ASN A 53 -0.71 -12.88 -19.14
C ASN A 53 -1.99 -12.46 -19.87
N LEU A 54 -2.11 -11.20 -20.26
CA LEU A 54 -3.28 -10.63 -20.94
C LEU A 54 -3.02 -10.52 -22.45
N ASP A 55 -4.10 -10.61 -23.24
CA ASP A 55 -4.09 -10.25 -24.65
C ASP A 55 -4.02 -8.71 -24.83
N SER A 56 -4.09 -8.23 -26.08
CA SER A 56 -3.96 -6.81 -26.39
C SER A 56 -5.06 -5.96 -25.74
N GLU A 57 -6.30 -6.46 -25.72
CA GLU A 57 -7.44 -5.75 -25.14
C GLU A 57 -7.32 -5.67 -23.61
N GLY A 58 -7.00 -6.80 -22.96
CA GLY A 58 -6.78 -6.86 -21.52
C GLY A 58 -5.60 -5.98 -21.09
N LYS A 59 -4.50 -5.99 -21.84
CA LYS A 59 -3.33 -5.14 -21.57
C LYS A 59 -3.66 -3.66 -21.68
N ALA A 60 -4.39 -3.23 -22.70
CA ALA A 60 -4.84 -1.85 -22.84
C ALA A 60 -5.77 -1.43 -21.70
N SER A 61 -6.66 -2.33 -21.27
CA SER A 61 -7.58 -2.09 -20.14
C SER A 61 -6.82 -1.95 -18.81
N LEU A 62 -5.84 -2.82 -18.55
CA LEU A 62 -4.98 -2.75 -17.37
C LEU A 62 -4.17 -1.45 -17.34
N GLU A 63 -3.59 -1.05 -18.48
CA GLU A 63 -2.83 0.19 -18.61
C GLU A 63 -3.69 1.42 -18.34
N ASN A 64 -4.88 1.49 -18.96
CA ASN A 64 -5.82 2.60 -18.76
C ASN A 64 -6.30 2.68 -17.31
N SER A 65 -6.62 1.54 -16.69
CA SER A 65 -6.98 1.48 -15.26
C SER A 65 -5.84 2.00 -14.38
N GLN A 66 -4.60 1.60 -14.66
CA GLN A 66 -3.44 2.04 -13.88
C GLN A 66 -3.16 3.54 -14.04
N LYS A 67 -3.31 4.09 -15.25
CA LYS A 67 -3.18 5.54 -15.51
C LYS A 67 -4.26 6.34 -14.79
N ALA A 68 -5.52 5.90 -14.87
CA ALA A 68 -6.63 6.54 -14.17
C ALA A 68 -6.42 6.53 -12.65
N TRP A 69 -5.95 5.41 -12.10
CA TRP A 69 -5.60 5.31 -10.69
C TRP A 69 -4.46 6.26 -10.29
N LEU A 70 -3.41 6.41 -11.11
CA LEU A 70 -2.31 7.35 -10.84
C LEU A 70 -2.81 8.80 -10.78
N ASP A 71 -3.69 9.19 -11.71
CA ASP A 71 -4.31 10.52 -11.73
C ASP A 71 -5.18 10.74 -10.50
N TYR A 72 -6.03 9.77 -10.14
CA TYR A 72 -6.82 9.80 -8.91
C TYR A 72 -5.93 9.94 -7.67
N ARG A 73 -4.87 9.13 -7.53
CA ARG A 73 -3.96 9.19 -6.38
C ARG A 73 -3.34 10.58 -6.25
N THR A 74 -2.88 11.17 -7.36
CA THR A 74 -2.27 12.50 -7.36
C THR A 74 -3.28 13.57 -6.95
N LYS A 75 -4.47 13.58 -7.57
CA LYS A 75 -5.53 14.54 -7.24
C LYS A 75 -5.98 14.41 -5.80
N GLN A 76 -6.01 13.18 -5.28
CA GLN A 76 -6.45 12.95 -3.91
C GLN A 76 -5.37 13.27 -2.88
N CYS A 77 -4.14 12.78 -3.06
CA CYS A 77 -3.09 12.95 -2.06
C CYS A 77 -2.40 14.31 -2.16
N SER A 78 -1.93 14.72 -3.34
CA SER A 78 -1.27 16.01 -3.51
C SER A 78 -2.27 17.17 -3.63
N GLY A 79 -3.47 16.90 -4.17
CA GLY A 79 -4.54 17.90 -4.29
C GLY A 79 -5.34 18.04 -2.99
N LEU A 80 -6.32 17.17 -2.75
CA LEU A 80 -7.26 17.29 -1.63
C LEU A 80 -6.56 17.16 -0.27
N MET A 81 -5.76 16.11 -0.06
CA MET A 81 -5.03 15.93 1.20
C MET A 81 -3.90 16.95 1.34
N GLY A 82 -3.33 17.43 0.25
CA GLY A 82 -2.40 18.56 0.26
C GLY A 82 -3.06 19.83 0.77
N TYR A 83 -4.30 20.13 0.35
CA TYR A 83 -5.09 21.23 0.89
C TYR A 83 -5.32 21.08 2.40
N TYR A 84 -5.79 19.92 2.87
CA TYR A 84 -5.96 19.69 4.32
C TYR A 84 -4.63 19.73 5.08
N GLY A 85 -3.55 19.22 4.47
CA GLY A 85 -2.21 19.23 5.03
C GLY A 85 -1.60 20.63 5.12
N SER A 86 -1.98 21.56 4.24
CA SER A 86 -1.52 22.96 4.30
C SER A 86 -1.97 23.69 5.57
N GLN A 87 -3.00 23.17 6.24
CA GLN A 87 -3.47 23.67 7.53
C GLN A 87 -2.61 23.18 8.72
N ALA A 88 -1.76 22.18 8.51
CA ALA A 88 -0.81 21.69 9.50
C ALA A 88 0.53 22.44 9.40
N MET A 89 1.19 22.66 10.55
CA MET A 89 2.50 23.31 10.58
C MET A 89 3.65 22.29 10.47
N GLY A 90 4.77 22.73 9.88
CA GLY A 90 6.01 21.96 9.83
C GLY A 90 5.86 20.61 9.10
N ALA A 91 6.56 19.60 9.61
CA ALA A 91 6.65 18.27 9.00
C ALA A 91 5.30 17.51 8.93
N GLY A 92 4.29 17.90 9.72
CA GLY A 92 2.97 17.28 9.69
C GLY A 92 2.25 17.42 8.34
N SER A 93 2.44 18.56 7.67
CA SER A 93 1.89 18.81 6.33
C SER A 93 2.40 17.78 5.31
N HIS A 94 3.69 17.50 5.33
CA HIS A 94 4.33 16.50 4.47
C HIS A 94 3.87 15.08 4.81
N LEU A 95 3.78 14.74 6.09
CA LEU A 95 3.32 13.43 6.55
C LEU A 95 1.90 13.10 6.06
N ILE A 96 1.00 14.09 6.03
CA ILE A 96 -0.38 13.90 5.54
C ILE A 96 -0.40 13.47 4.06
N ILE A 97 0.38 14.12 3.21
CA ILE A 97 0.46 13.78 1.79
C ILE A 97 1.12 12.40 1.61
N LEU A 98 2.25 12.20 2.28
CA LEU A 98 3.05 10.98 2.14
C LEU A 98 2.30 9.72 2.62
N SER A 99 1.61 9.79 3.76
CA SER A 99 0.80 8.68 4.27
C SER A 99 -0.35 8.34 3.32
N CYS A 100 -1.03 9.34 2.75
CA CYS A 100 -2.04 9.12 1.70
C CYS A 100 -1.46 8.38 0.50
N GLU A 101 -0.30 8.80 -0.02
CA GLU A 101 0.32 8.16 -1.17
C GLU A 101 0.72 6.70 -0.88
N ALA A 102 1.24 6.44 0.32
CA ALA A 102 1.61 5.12 0.77
C ALA A 102 0.37 4.20 0.87
N ASP A 103 -0.68 4.66 1.54
CA ASP A 103 -1.91 3.89 1.73
C ASP A 103 -2.59 3.58 0.38
N LYS A 104 -2.73 4.58 -0.50
CA LYS A 104 -3.30 4.36 -1.83
C LYS A 104 -2.46 3.43 -2.70
N THR A 105 -1.14 3.47 -2.56
CA THR A 105 -0.26 2.53 -3.27
C THR A 105 -0.40 1.10 -2.72
N LYS A 106 -0.54 0.94 -1.41
CA LYS A 106 -0.79 -0.35 -0.78
C LYS A 106 -2.14 -0.94 -1.17
N GLU A 107 -3.20 -0.12 -1.18
CA GLU A 107 -4.54 -0.50 -1.66
C GLU A 107 -4.45 -1.04 -3.10
N ARG A 108 -3.86 -0.27 -4.02
CA ARG A 108 -3.72 -0.68 -5.43
C ARG A 108 -2.88 -1.94 -5.59
N LEU A 109 -1.81 -2.08 -4.84
CA LEU A 109 -1.01 -3.30 -4.83
C LEU A 109 -1.87 -4.52 -4.45
N ASN A 110 -2.75 -4.39 -3.45
CA ASN A 110 -3.63 -5.48 -3.04
C ASN A 110 -4.71 -5.78 -4.08
N GLU A 111 -5.29 -4.75 -4.71
CA GLU A 111 -6.19 -4.92 -5.85
C GLU A 111 -5.51 -5.73 -6.97
N LEU A 112 -4.32 -5.32 -7.41
CA LEU A 112 -3.60 -6.03 -8.48
C LEU A 112 -3.24 -7.47 -8.08
N LYS A 113 -2.82 -7.70 -6.83
CA LYS A 113 -2.58 -9.07 -6.32
C LYS A 113 -3.84 -9.93 -6.36
N SER A 114 -5.02 -9.36 -6.13
CA SER A 114 -6.28 -10.12 -6.17
C SER A 114 -6.66 -10.59 -7.58
N LEU A 115 -6.05 -9.99 -8.62
CA LEU A 115 -6.22 -10.37 -10.02
C LEU A 115 -5.21 -11.43 -10.49
N ASP A 116 -4.16 -11.68 -9.70
CA ASP A 116 -3.11 -12.65 -9.99
C ASP A 116 -3.57 -14.05 -9.56
N LEU A 117 -4.36 -14.69 -10.42
CA LEU A 117 -4.87 -16.06 -10.26
C LEU A 117 -3.77 -17.12 -10.41
#